data_AF-A0A023G343-F1
#
_entry.id   AF-A0A023G343-F1
#
_cell.length_a   1.000
_cell.length_b   1.000
_cell.length_c   1.000
_cell.angle_alpha   90.00
_cell.angle_beta   90.00
_cell.angle_gamma   90.00
#
_symmetry.space_group_name_H-M   'P 1'
#
loop_
_entity.id
_entity.type
_entity.pdbx_description
1 polymer ?
#
loop_
_entity_poly.entity_id
_entity_poly.type
_entity_poly.pdbx_seq_one_letter_code
_entity_poly.pdbx_strand_id
1 'polypeptide(L)'
;MIFRMSLLKHSQQSVISIVTLALAMTVSCTRAQDCQQSPESCDSEEILSNYLWLNDVATSYPENPTNCERYERTSLSDDGKTAHYNFVYTERGGDTTPISDTCTYEAVSKTVIDIGCTDFAPTVYHLTLDYVNGNNCFVGHANVDDSNPTQYYFLLTNPDSNEEEYESCYNKLNDYTGGNYISLRDEEKMQKMYPPKKD
;
A
#
# COMPACT_ATOMS: atom_id res chain seq x y z
N MET A 1 90.01 7.16 21.87
CA MET A 1 89.09 8.23 21.43
C MET A 1 87.77 7.56 21.05
N ILE A 2 86.83 7.66 21.99
CA ILE A 2 85.36 7.66 21.92
C ILE A 2 84.62 6.50 21.21
N PHE A 3 83.88 5.79 22.05
CA PHE A 3 82.88 4.74 21.84
C PHE A 3 81.60 5.23 21.11
N ARG A 4 80.96 4.31 20.37
CA ARG A 4 79.56 4.37 19.92
C ARG A 4 78.60 4.53 21.11
N MET A 5 77.53 5.33 20.96
CA MET A 5 76.17 4.98 21.42
C MET A 5 75.13 6.06 21.04
N SER A 6 73.93 5.59 20.67
CA SER A 6 72.62 6.26 20.71
C SER A 6 72.39 7.40 19.68
N LEU A 7 71.22 7.60 19.05
CA LEU A 7 69.85 7.15 19.31
C LEU A 7 69.14 6.76 18.00
N LEU A 8 68.44 5.63 18.02
CA LEU A 8 67.29 5.41 17.14
C LEU A 8 66.18 6.41 17.52
N LYS A 9 65.77 7.26 16.58
CA LYS A 9 64.49 7.99 16.67
C LYS A 9 63.43 7.18 15.94
N HIS A 10 62.65 6.45 16.73
CA HIS A 10 61.41 5.80 16.33
C HIS A 10 60.37 6.89 16.05
N SER A 11 60.17 7.24 14.78
CA SER A 11 59.05 8.09 14.36
C SER A 11 57.83 7.19 14.18
N GLN A 12 57.01 7.10 15.23
CA GLN A 12 55.75 6.38 15.19
C GLN A 12 54.85 6.95 14.09
N GLN A 13 54.52 6.10 13.13
CA GLN A 13 53.42 6.29 12.19
C GLN A 13 52.12 6.37 12.99
N SER A 14 51.47 7.54 12.99
CA SER A 14 50.05 7.65 13.32
C SER A 14 49.31 7.88 12.01
N VAL A 15 48.98 6.78 11.33
CA VAL A 15 47.96 6.80 10.28
C VAL A 15 46.62 6.87 11.00
N ILE A 16 46.12 8.09 11.20
CA ILE A 16 44.73 8.30 11.61
C ILE A 16 43.88 7.91 10.40
N SER A 17 43.46 6.64 10.38
CA SER A 17 42.49 6.14 9.43
C SER A 17 41.13 6.71 9.83
N ILE A 18 40.78 7.85 9.26
CA ILE A 18 39.43 8.41 9.36
C ILE A 18 38.55 7.49 8.52
N VAL A 19 37.90 6.54 9.17
CA VAL A 19 36.77 5.81 8.60
C VAL A 19 35.65 6.83 8.46
N THR A 20 35.56 7.45 7.29
CA THR A 20 34.42 8.27 6.91
C THR A 20 33.24 7.32 6.75
N LEU A 21 32.47 7.14 7.82
CA LEU A 21 31.19 6.45 7.77
C LEU A 21 30.25 7.33 6.96
N ALA A 22 30.19 7.08 5.65
CA ALA A 22 29.14 7.60 4.81
C ALA A 22 27.84 7.00 5.34
N LEU A 23 27.10 7.79 6.10
CA LEU A 23 25.66 7.61 6.26
C LEU A 23 25.09 7.71 4.85
N ALA A 24 24.99 6.57 4.17
CA ALA A 24 24.09 6.42 3.06
C ALA A 24 22.72 6.74 3.64
N MET A 25 22.26 7.97 3.43
CA MET A 25 20.85 8.28 3.54
C MET A 25 20.20 7.39 2.50
N THR A 26 19.74 6.21 2.95
CA THR A 26 18.79 5.39 2.20
C THR A 26 17.53 6.23 2.17
N VAL A 27 17.47 7.17 1.22
CA VAL A 27 16.19 7.57 0.68
C VAL A 27 15.59 6.24 0.24
N SER A 28 14.56 5.79 0.94
CA SER A 28 13.78 4.64 0.52
C SER A 28 13.27 4.98 -0.86
N CYS A 29 14.03 4.64 -1.90
CA CYS A 29 13.48 4.50 -3.22
C CYS A 29 12.46 3.38 -3.04
N THR A 30 11.20 3.76 -2.82
CA THR A 30 10.05 2.88 -2.81
C THR A 30 9.92 2.32 -4.22
N ARG A 31 10.75 1.31 -4.50
CA ARG A 31 10.65 0.49 -5.69
C ARG A 31 9.45 -0.41 -5.50
N ALA A 32 8.79 -0.73 -6.60
CA ALA A 32 7.88 -1.86 -6.68
C ALA A 32 8.40 -3.08 -5.90
N GLN A 33 7.57 -3.60 -5.02
CA GLN A 33 7.83 -4.72 -4.12
C GLN A 33 6.87 -5.86 -4.46
N ASP A 34 7.41 -7.05 -4.68
CA ASP A 34 6.64 -8.28 -4.83
C ASP A 34 6.65 -9.01 -3.48
N CYS A 35 5.57 -8.82 -2.71
CA CYS A 35 5.43 -9.31 -1.34
C CYS A 35 5.44 -10.83 -1.28
N GLN A 36 5.02 -11.51 -2.35
CA GLN A 36 5.05 -12.97 -2.41
C GLN A 36 6.48 -13.51 -2.48
N GLN A 37 7.39 -12.79 -3.12
CA GLN A 37 8.82 -13.17 -3.20
C GLN A 37 9.62 -12.68 -2.00
N SER A 38 9.25 -11.53 -1.44
CA SER A 38 9.91 -10.95 -0.28
C SER A 38 8.88 -10.31 0.67
N PRO A 39 8.26 -11.10 1.57
CA PRO A 39 7.23 -10.61 2.48
C PRO A 39 7.73 -9.46 3.36
N GLU A 40 9.00 -9.52 3.76
CA GLU A 40 9.67 -8.48 4.56
C GLU A 40 9.83 -7.14 3.83
N SER A 41 9.64 -7.13 2.50
CA SER A 41 9.71 -5.92 1.70
C SER A 41 8.41 -5.13 1.68
N CYS A 42 7.29 -5.74 2.10
CA CYS A 42 6.01 -5.07 2.21
C CYS A 42 5.69 -4.80 3.69
N ASP A 43 5.03 -3.68 3.93
CA ASP A 43 4.73 -3.21 5.27
C ASP A 43 3.32 -2.61 5.32
N SER A 44 2.41 -3.36 5.93
CA SER A 44 1.02 -2.96 6.12
C SER A 44 0.90 -1.71 6.98
N GLU A 45 1.75 -1.50 7.98
CA GLU A 45 1.76 -0.27 8.79
C GLU A 45 2.17 0.94 7.93
N GLU A 46 3.11 0.73 7.00
CA GLU A 46 3.48 1.75 6.00
C GLU A 46 2.33 2.04 5.04
N ILE A 47 1.60 1.03 4.56
CA ILE A 47 0.39 1.23 3.75
C ILE A 47 -0.64 2.09 4.52
N LEU A 48 -0.95 1.70 5.76
CA LEU A 48 -1.91 2.45 6.58
C LEU A 48 -1.45 3.88 6.86
N SER A 49 -0.14 4.14 6.90
CA SER A 49 0.46 5.46 7.15
C SER A 49 0.53 6.34 5.90
N ASN A 50 0.84 5.77 4.74
CA ASN A 50 1.11 6.52 3.51
C ASN A 50 -0.16 6.86 2.72
N TYR A 51 -1.20 6.03 2.81
CA TYR A 51 -2.41 6.21 2.02
C TYR A 51 -3.49 6.96 2.81
N LEU A 52 -3.45 8.28 2.77
CA LEU A 52 -4.53 9.12 3.30
C LEU A 52 -5.82 8.92 2.49
N TRP A 53 -5.70 8.66 1.19
CA TRP A 53 -6.80 8.44 0.25
C TRP A 53 -6.53 7.19 -0.57
N LEU A 54 -7.57 6.37 -0.77
CA LEU A 54 -7.53 5.14 -1.55
C LEU A 54 -8.77 5.04 -2.42
N ASN A 55 -8.59 4.57 -3.64
CA ASN A 55 -9.67 4.06 -4.47
C ASN A 55 -9.45 2.57 -4.72
N ASP A 56 -10.50 1.76 -4.55
CA ASP A 56 -10.52 0.42 -5.15
C ASP A 56 -11.00 0.58 -6.59
N VAL A 57 -10.13 0.23 -7.54
CA VAL A 57 -10.34 0.55 -8.95
C VAL A 57 -10.63 -0.68 -9.80
N ALA A 58 -10.26 -1.87 -9.33
CA ALA A 58 -10.48 -3.10 -10.05
C ALA A 58 -10.40 -4.31 -9.12
N THR A 59 -11.22 -5.32 -9.39
CA THR A 59 -11.25 -6.56 -8.62
C THR A 59 -11.49 -7.77 -9.53
N SER A 60 -10.98 -8.93 -9.12
CA SER A 60 -11.34 -10.21 -9.74
C SER A 60 -12.59 -10.85 -9.13
N TYR A 61 -13.24 -10.19 -8.15
CA TYR A 61 -14.51 -10.64 -7.58
C TYR A 61 -15.68 -10.26 -8.51
N PRO A 62 -16.23 -11.21 -9.30
CA PRO A 62 -17.21 -10.89 -10.34
C PRO A 62 -18.54 -10.38 -9.78
N GLU A 63 -18.85 -10.73 -8.53
CA GLU A 63 -20.09 -10.36 -7.85
C GLU A 63 -19.92 -9.10 -6.98
N ASN A 64 -18.82 -8.35 -7.12
CA ASN A 64 -18.60 -7.13 -6.35
C ASN A 64 -19.83 -6.20 -6.45
N PRO A 65 -20.53 -5.92 -5.33
CA PRO A 65 -21.83 -5.27 -5.37
C PRO A 65 -21.74 -3.77 -5.69
N THR A 66 -20.54 -3.23 -5.80
CA THR A 66 -20.25 -1.79 -5.68
C THR A 66 -19.34 -1.29 -6.79
N ASN A 67 -19.41 0.03 -7.01
CA ASN A 67 -18.59 0.81 -7.92
C ASN A 67 -18.06 2.07 -7.20
N CYS A 68 -16.98 2.63 -7.74
CA CYS A 68 -16.45 3.94 -7.39
C CYS A 68 -16.04 4.08 -5.91
N GLU A 69 -15.59 2.97 -5.33
CA GLU A 69 -15.17 2.87 -3.95
C GLU A 69 -14.00 3.81 -3.63
N ARG A 70 -14.17 4.60 -2.56
CA ARG A 70 -13.14 5.48 -2.06
C ARG A 70 -13.11 5.50 -0.55
N TYR A 71 -11.90 5.46 -0.01
CA TYR A 71 -11.60 5.51 1.40
C TYR A 71 -10.79 6.77 1.69
N GLU A 72 -11.24 7.57 2.64
CA GLU A 72 -10.54 8.76 3.13
C GLU A 72 -10.24 8.59 4.62
N ARG A 73 -8.95 8.50 4.96
CA ARG A 73 -8.51 8.22 6.33
C ARG A 73 -8.86 9.39 7.25
N THR A 74 -9.64 9.12 8.29
CA THR A 74 -10.05 10.10 9.30
C THR A 74 -9.10 10.13 10.50
N SER A 75 -8.48 9.00 10.82
CA SER A 75 -7.49 8.90 11.90
C SER A 75 -6.57 7.71 11.72
N LEU A 76 -5.40 7.78 12.36
CA LEU A 76 -4.41 6.71 12.50
C LEU A 76 -4.06 6.60 13.99
N SER A 77 -3.96 5.39 14.52
CA SER A 77 -3.54 5.14 15.90
C SER A 77 -2.08 5.55 16.13
N ASP A 78 -1.72 5.84 17.38
CA ASP A 78 -0.36 6.27 17.74
C ASP A 78 0.73 5.24 17.39
N ASP A 79 0.37 3.95 17.37
CA ASP A 79 1.25 2.86 16.99
C ASP A 79 1.27 2.56 15.49
N GLY A 80 0.48 3.30 14.69
CA GLY A 80 0.41 3.15 13.22
C GLY A 80 -0.35 1.92 12.73
N LYS A 81 -0.93 1.11 13.63
CA LYS A 81 -1.50 -0.19 13.28
C LYS A 81 -2.98 -0.17 12.93
N THR A 82 -3.70 0.87 13.32
CA THR A 82 -5.13 0.96 13.08
C THR A 82 -5.45 2.30 12.43
N ALA A 83 -6.12 2.24 11.30
CA ALA A 83 -6.60 3.42 10.58
C ALA A 83 -8.12 3.36 10.42
N HIS A 84 -8.78 4.48 10.62
CA HIS A 84 -10.21 4.64 10.38
C HIS A 84 -10.42 5.44 9.10
N TYR A 85 -11.37 5.02 8.27
CA TYR A 85 -11.68 5.62 6.99
C TYR A 85 -13.15 5.95 6.88
N ASN A 86 -13.45 7.11 6.33
CA ASN A 86 -14.73 7.36 5.69
C ASN A 86 -14.72 6.63 4.36
N PHE A 87 -15.65 5.71 4.18
CA PHE A 87 -15.81 4.93 2.97
C PHE A 87 -17.02 5.42 2.21
N VAL A 88 -16.85 5.72 0.92
CA VAL A 88 -17.94 6.14 0.03
C VAL A 88 -17.94 5.28 -1.22
N TYR A 89 -19.12 4.82 -1.62
CA TYR A 89 -19.30 3.97 -2.79
C TYR A 89 -20.66 4.21 -3.45
N THR A 90 -20.89 3.56 -4.58
CA THR A 90 -22.22 3.45 -5.21
C THR A 90 -22.57 1.98 -5.44
N GLU A 91 -23.86 1.65 -5.43
CA GLU A 91 -24.29 0.30 -5.80
C GLU A 91 -24.05 0.07 -7.30
N ARG A 92 -23.55 -1.12 -7.65
CA ARG A 92 -23.25 -1.48 -9.03
C ARG A 92 -24.51 -1.56 -9.89
N GLY A 93 -25.56 -2.18 -9.37
CA GLY A 93 -26.87 -2.33 -10.04
C GLY A 93 -27.92 -1.28 -9.70
N GLY A 94 -27.60 -0.34 -8.80
CA GLY A 94 -28.52 0.65 -8.26
C GLY A 94 -28.42 2.02 -8.94
N ASP A 95 -29.09 3.01 -8.34
CA ASP A 95 -28.96 4.40 -8.76
C ASP A 95 -27.56 4.97 -8.43
N THR A 96 -27.30 6.19 -8.87
CA THR A 96 -26.00 6.83 -8.71
C THR A 96 -25.84 7.56 -7.36
N THR A 97 -26.65 7.23 -6.35
CA THR A 97 -26.60 7.88 -5.05
C THR A 97 -25.38 7.39 -4.28
N PRO A 98 -24.47 8.28 -3.83
CA PRO A 98 -23.36 7.88 -3.00
C PRO A 98 -23.85 7.38 -1.64
N ILE A 99 -23.33 6.24 -1.22
CA ILE A 99 -23.54 5.66 0.11
C ILE A 99 -22.25 5.87 0.91
N SER A 100 -22.38 6.19 2.20
CA SER A 100 -21.25 6.39 3.10
C SER A 100 -21.30 5.42 4.26
N ASP A 101 -20.13 4.92 4.64
CA ASP A 101 -19.89 4.00 5.75
C ASP A 101 -18.56 4.40 6.44
N THR A 102 -18.29 3.80 7.59
CA THR A 102 -17.01 3.88 8.28
C THR A 102 -16.35 2.52 8.29
N CYS A 103 -15.09 2.48 7.84
CA CYS A 103 -14.27 1.27 7.86
C CYS A 103 -13.08 1.42 8.81
N THR A 104 -12.67 0.30 9.39
CA THR A 104 -11.47 0.15 10.19
C THR A 104 -10.52 -0.80 9.47
N TYR A 105 -9.28 -0.36 9.31
CA TYR A 105 -8.20 -1.13 8.72
C TYR A 105 -7.18 -1.41 9.84
N GLU A 106 -6.83 -2.67 10.04
CA GLU A 106 -5.89 -3.09 11.08
C GLU A 106 -4.73 -3.89 10.47
N ALA A 107 -3.50 -3.44 10.70
CA ALA A 107 -2.28 -4.15 10.34
C ALA A 107 -2.04 -5.32 11.30
N VAL A 108 -2.51 -6.52 10.95
CA VAL A 108 -2.40 -7.72 11.79
C VAL A 108 -1.06 -8.44 11.62
N SER A 109 -0.40 -8.25 10.47
CA SER A 109 0.98 -8.68 10.22
C SER A 109 1.60 -7.80 9.13
N LYS A 110 2.90 -7.96 8.86
CA LYS A 110 3.61 -7.16 7.83
C LYS A 110 2.93 -7.11 6.47
N THR A 111 2.22 -8.17 6.08
CA THR A 111 1.60 -8.27 4.76
C THR A 111 0.09 -8.44 4.83
N VAL A 112 -0.54 -8.34 6.00
CA VAL A 112 -1.99 -8.57 6.13
C VAL A 112 -2.65 -7.37 6.79
N ILE A 113 -3.73 -6.91 6.17
CA ILE A 113 -4.60 -5.86 6.65
C ILE A 113 -6.00 -6.44 6.80
N ASP A 114 -6.54 -6.38 8.00
CA ASP A 114 -7.94 -6.70 8.27
C ASP A 114 -8.80 -5.47 8.01
N ILE A 115 -9.85 -5.62 7.21
CA ILE A 115 -10.74 -4.52 6.79
C ILE A 115 -12.16 -4.85 7.23
N GLY A 116 -12.72 -4.04 8.13
CA GLY A 116 -14.11 -4.16 8.56
C GLY A 116 -14.85 -2.84 8.37
N CYS A 117 -16.03 -2.88 7.76
CA CYS A 117 -16.91 -1.72 7.58
C CYS A 117 -18.20 -1.92 8.37
N THR A 118 -18.85 -0.83 8.79
CA THR A 118 -19.97 -0.93 9.74
C THR A 118 -21.22 -1.52 9.09
N ASP A 119 -21.52 -1.11 7.86
CA ASP A 119 -22.77 -1.43 7.16
C ASP A 119 -22.55 -2.17 5.83
N PHE A 120 -21.38 -2.02 5.18
CA PHE A 120 -21.09 -2.53 3.84
C PHE A 120 -20.91 -4.05 3.79
N ALA A 121 -20.19 -4.62 4.76
CA ALA A 121 -19.90 -6.04 4.82
C ALA A 121 -20.05 -6.49 6.27
N PRO A 122 -20.91 -7.50 6.56
CA PRO A 122 -21.00 -8.07 7.90
C PRO A 122 -19.75 -8.89 8.29
N THR A 123 -18.76 -8.98 7.40
CA THR A 123 -17.57 -9.81 7.53
C THR A 123 -16.31 -8.94 7.40
N VAL A 124 -15.30 -9.25 8.21
CA VAL A 124 -13.96 -8.67 8.08
C VAL A 124 -13.23 -9.32 6.90
N TYR A 125 -12.70 -8.52 5.98
CA TYR A 125 -11.84 -8.99 4.90
C TYR A 125 -10.40 -9.07 5.36
N HIS A 126 -9.78 -10.23 5.20
CA HIS A 126 -8.35 -10.41 5.44
C HIS A 126 -7.57 -10.17 4.13
N LEU A 127 -7.18 -8.93 3.89
CA LEU A 127 -6.44 -8.55 2.68
C LEU A 127 -4.94 -8.84 2.86
N THR A 128 -4.42 -9.79 2.08
CA THR A 128 -2.99 -10.05 2.00
C THR A 128 -2.36 -9.25 0.87
N LEU A 129 -1.34 -8.44 1.17
CA LEU A 129 -0.56 -7.68 0.21
C LEU A 129 0.29 -8.62 -0.66
N ASP A 130 0.14 -8.51 -1.98
CA ASP A 130 0.93 -9.28 -2.95
C ASP A 130 1.95 -8.40 -3.69
N TYR A 131 1.59 -7.15 -3.96
CA TYR A 131 2.44 -6.21 -4.66
C TYR A 131 2.19 -4.77 -4.21
N VAL A 132 3.26 -4.01 -3.95
CA VAL A 132 3.17 -2.61 -3.55
C VAL A 132 4.09 -1.77 -4.45
N ASN A 133 3.57 -0.69 -5.03
CA ASN A 133 4.38 0.26 -5.78
C ASN A 133 4.41 1.62 -5.06
N GLY A 134 5.24 1.69 -4.03
CA GLY A 134 5.37 2.88 -3.19
C GLY A 134 4.03 3.38 -2.67
N ASN A 135 3.77 4.68 -2.84
CA ASN A 135 2.56 5.34 -2.39
C ASN A 135 1.52 5.52 -3.49
N ASN A 136 1.70 4.81 -4.62
CA ASN A 136 0.88 4.98 -5.80
C ASN A 136 -0.24 3.95 -5.87
N CYS A 137 0.09 2.68 -5.63
CA CYS A 137 -0.86 1.59 -5.70
C CYS A 137 -0.35 0.32 -4.98
N PHE A 138 -1.29 -0.59 -4.73
CA PHE A 138 -0.98 -1.95 -4.33
C PHE A 138 -2.04 -2.93 -4.82
N VAL A 139 -1.63 -4.20 -4.93
CA VAL A 139 -2.49 -5.34 -5.21
C VAL A 139 -2.46 -6.26 -4.01
N GLY A 140 -3.62 -6.73 -3.58
CA GLY A 140 -3.73 -7.77 -2.58
C GLY A 140 -4.85 -8.74 -2.89
N HIS A 141 -4.91 -9.83 -2.17
CA HIS A 141 -5.99 -10.81 -2.27
C HIS A 141 -6.70 -11.04 -0.95
N ALA A 142 -7.98 -11.38 -1.03
CA ALA A 142 -8.80 -11.78 0.10
C ALA A 142 -9.74 -12.93 -0.29
N ASN A 143 -10.17 -13.70 0.70
CA ASN A 143 -11.31 -14.61 0.56
C ASN A 143 -12.57 -13.85 0.99
N VAL A 144 -13.57 -13.79 0.11
CA VAL A 144 -14.81 -13.04 0.37
C VAL A 144 -15.87 -13.91 1.08
N ASP A 145 -15.72 -15.24 1.06
CA ASP A 145 -16.62 -16.21 1.69
C ASP A 145 -15.83 -17.28 2.47
N ASP A 146 -16.10 -17.39 3.77
CA ASP A 146 -15.49 -18.39 4.67
C ASP A 146 -15.95 -19.83 4.36
N SER A 147 -17.12 -20.00 3.73
CA SER A 147 -17.69 -21.31 3.45
C SER A 147 -17.11 -21.95 2.18
N ASN A 148 -16.56 -21.15 1.27
CA ASN A 148 -15.85 -21.60 0.09
C ASN A 148 -14.74 -20.60 -0.27
N PRO A 149 -13.51 -20.79 0.24
CA PRO A 149 -12.45 -19.79 0.16
C PRO A 149 -11.91 -19.69 -1.27
N THR A 150 -12.62 -18.91 -2.09
CA THR A 150 -12.15 -18.46 -3.39
C THR A 150 -11.41 -17.16 -3.19
N GLN A 151 -10.14 -17.15 -3.61
CA GLN A 151 -9.31 -15.96 -3.54
C GLN A 151 -9.67 -15.00 -4.68
N TYR A 152 -9.91 -13.75 -4.32
CA TYR A 152 -10.10 -12.66 -5.26
C TYR A 152 -9.03 -11.59 -5.03
N TYR A 153 -8.59 -10.97 -6.12
CA TYR A 153 -7.57 -9.92 -6.13
C TYR A 153 -8.22 -8.56 -6.28
N PHE A 154 -7.66 -7.58 -5.58
CA PHE A 154 -8.12 -6.19 -5.52
C PHE A 154 -6.95 -5.27 -5.83
N LEU A 155 -7.22 -4.23 -6.62
CA LEU A 155 -6.26 -3.20 -6.98
C LEU A 155 -6.69 -1.88 -6.35
N LEU A 156 -5.85 -1.39 -5.45
CA LEU A 156 -6.05 -0.14 -4.76
C LEU A 156 -5.04 0.89 -5.26
N THR A 157 -5.50 2.11 -5.51
CA THR A 157 -4.67 3.22 -6.01
C THR A 157 -4.83 4.45 -5.14
N ASN A 158 -3.75 5.19 -4.96
CA ASN A 158 -3.81 6.56 -4.46
C ASN A 158 -4.38 7.46 -5.57
N PRO A 159 -5.48 8.20 -5.33
CA PRO A 159 -6.13 9.04 -6.34
C PRO A 159 -5.27 10.18 -6.87
N ASP A 160 -4.21 10.56 -6.15
CA ASP A 160 -3.27 11.59 -6.62
C ASP A 160 -2.25 11.03 -7.64
N SER A 161 -2.23 9.71 -7.84
CA SER A 161 -1.36 9.06 -8.83
C SER A 161 -1.92 9.16 -10.24
N ASN A 162 -1.03 9.34 -11.21
CA ASN A 162 -1.39 9.26 -12.63
C ASN A 162 -1.34 7.81 -13.17
N GLU A 163 -1.78 7.60 -14.41
CA GLU A 163 -1.85 6.28 -15.04
C GLU A 163 -0.50 5.55 -15.11
N GLU A 164 0.59 6.27 -15.41
CA GLU A 164 1.93 5.69 -15.50
C GLU A 164 2.42 5.22 -14.12
N GLU A 165 2.06 5.95 -13.06
CA GLU A 165 2.48 5.68 -11.69
C GLU A 165 1.86 4.42 -11.10
N TYR A 166 0.66 4.02 -11.56
CA TYR A 166 -0.02 2.81 -11.11
C TYR A 166 -0.05 1.66 -12.14
N GLU A 167 0.53 1.84 -13.33
CA GLU A 167 0.54 0.84 -14.42
C GLU A 167 1.10 -0.52 -13.96
N SER A 168 2.15 -0.49 -13.14
CA SER A 168 2.80 -1.69 -12.62
C SER A 168 1.85 -2.56 -11.78
N CYS A 169 0.96 -1.96 -11.00
CA CYS A 169 -0.04 -2.69 -10.22
C CYS A 169 -1.16 -3.26 -11.12
N TYR A 170 -1.56 -2.56 -12.19
CA TYR A 170 -2.48 -3.14 -13.19
C TYR A 170 -1.88 -4.36 -13.87
N ASN A 171 -0.61 -4.30 -14.26
CA ASN A 171 0.08 -5.43 -14.86
C ASN A 171 0.11 -6.63 -13.92
N LYS A 172 0.37 -6.40 -12.62
CA LYS A 172 0.34 -7.46 -11.60
C LYS A 172 -1.05 -8.04 -11.39
N LEU A 173 -2.10 -7.20 -11.30
CA LEU A 173 -3.48 -7.68 -11.26
C LEU A 173 -3.79 -8.55 -12.48
N ASN A 174 -3.42 -8.10 -13.68
CA ASN A 174 -3.62 -8.85 -14.91
C ASN A 174 -2.89 -10.20 -14.89
N ASP A 175 -1.65 -10.25 -14.41
CA ASP A 175 -0.87 -11.48 -14.27
C ASP A 175 -1.51 -12.46 -13.29
N TYR A 176 -1.93 -11.99 -12.10
CA TYR A 176 -2.55 -12.83 -11.08
C TYR A 176 -3.92 -13.38 -11.49
N THR A 177 -4.66 -12.62 -12.30
CA THR A 177 -6.04 -12.97 -12.69
C THR A 177 -6.13 -13.59 -14.09
N GLY A 178 -5.04 -13.59 -14.86
CA GLY A 178 -5.06 -13.92 -16.28
C GLY A 178 -5.96 -12.99 -17.10
N GLY A 179 -6.10 -11.73 -16.67
CA GLY A 179 -7.01 -10.73 -17.25
C GLY A 179 -8.48 -10.87 -16.85
N ASN A 180 -8.81 -11.80 -15.94
CA ASN A 180 -10.17 -11.98 -15.45
C ASN A 180 -10.46 -11.07 -14.25
N TYR A 181 -10.61 -9.77 -14.52
CA TYR A 181 -11.02 -8.78 -13.53
C TYR A 181 -12.02 -7.79 -14.14
N ILE A 182 -12.71 -7.05 -13.28
CA ILE A 182 -13.65 -6.01 -13.66
C ILE A 182 -13.15 -4.66 -13.15
N SER A 183 -13.39 -3.61 -13.93
CA SER A 183 -13.23 -2.23 -13.45
C SER A 183 -14.32 -1.91 -12.44
N LEU A 184 -13.94 -1.24 -11.35
CA LEU A 184 -14.87 -0.61 -10.40
C LEU A 184 -15.05 0.88 -10.70
N ARG A 185 -14.25 1.45 -11.60
CA ARG A 185 -14.44 2.81 -12.09
C ARG A 185 -15.63 2.85 -13.05
N ASP A 186 -16.59 3.73 -12.75
CA ASP A 186 -17.74 4.06 -13.58
C ASP A 186 -17.79 5.59 -13.71
N GLU A 187 -17.39 6.12 -14.87
CA GLU A 187 -17.21 7.56 -15.06
C GLU A 187 -18.47 8.38 -14.76
N GLU A 188 -19.65 7.87 -15.13
CA GLU A 188 -20.92 8.55 -14.89
C GLU A 188 -21.19 8.64 -13.37
N LYS A 189 -20.99 7.53 -12.65
CA LYS A 189 -21.18 7.49 -11.20
C LYS A 189 -20.13 8.32 -10.47
N MET A 190 -18.88 8.26 -10.89
CA MET A 190 -17.77 9.02 -10.30
C MET A 190 -17.99 10.54 -10.39
N GLN A 191 -18.50 11.07 -11.50
CA GLN A 191 -18.76 12.51 -11.64
C GLN A 191 -19.76 13.06 -10.60
N LYS A 192 -20.70 12.23 -10.16
CA LYS A 192 -21.70 12.59 -9.14
C LYS A 192 -21.16 12.46 -7.71
N MET A 193 -20.22 11.52 -7.50
CA MET A 193 -19.50 11.37 -6.23
C MET A 193 -18.44 12.46 -6.03
N TYR A 194 -17.82 12.91 -7.12
CA TYR A 194 -16.71 13.84 -7.14
C TYR A 194 -17.06 15.05 -8.03
N PRO A 195 -17.89 16.00 -7.56
CA PRO A 195 -18.00 17.26 -8.27
C PRO A 195 -16.57 17.83 -8.41
N PRO A 196 -16.16 18.26 -9.61
CA PRO A 196 -14.80 18.71 -9.85
C PRO A 196 -14.42 19.76 -8.80
N LYS A 197 -13.19 19.65 -8.26
CA LYS A 197 -12.63 20.69 -7.40
C LYS A 197 -12.82 22.02 -8.14
N LYS A 198 -13.59 22.94 -7.54
CA LYS A 198 -13.65 24.30 -8.06
C LYS A 198 -12.29 24.91 -7.79
N ASP A 199 -11.55 25.19 -8.85
CA ASP A 199 -10.34 26.02 -8.83
C ASP A 199 -10.62 27.41 -8.21
#